data_AF-A0A9D0HFN4-F1
#
_entry.id   AF-A0A9D0HFN4-F1
#
_cell.length_a   1.000
_cell.length_b   1.000
_cell.length_c   1.000
_cell.angle_alpha   90.00
_cell.angle_beta   90.00
_cell.angle_gamma   90.00
#
_symmetry.space_group_name_H-M   'P 1'
#
loop_
_entity.id
_entity.type
_entity.pdbx_description
1 polymer ?
#
loop_
_entity_poly.entity_id
_entity_poly.type
_entity_poly.pdbx_seq_one_letter_code
_entity_poly.pdbx_strand_id
1 'polypeptide(L)'
;MYRKEVNERSPMRVFERSMHGGLGRGNVGVVVARPGIGKSALLVQLALDDLMRERKVLHISHHHNVEHVRALYDEIYHDLAMIYGLSQPQVVRAEIERNRLIYSHLSASDDAAPSLRGGASSVGRIERSLAFASEVGGFGPDVIVIDDFDFESATAAAVDALKALAKKHDAELWIGATTEERGVDNAATGAQSAPTPLRQHFDALDVIVMLRPDSDAVHLQLLKDHDNPDVSALNLHLDPTSMRVISDDLPPPPTHNRRAAEFHLYSGGARGAESCFGECAARWGAAETHFSYAGHPFLERTEGVRVLTEEELRRGDFSLKYASHRLDRPLSQIPNIKRILQTAWYQINAANEVFVVGALQENGTVRGGTGWGAELARLWHKPITVFDQHCGKWMRWDSTQWREVKAPVISRRAFAGIGTTSLTEEGRAAIVALFERSFGPAPQ
;
A
#
# COMPACT_ATOMS: atom_id res chain seq x y z
N MET A 1 21.22 -5.81 6.71
CA MET A 1 20.83 -7.22 6.57
C MET A 1 21.08 -7.65 5.15
N TYR A 2 21.58 -8.86 4.94
CA TYR A 2 21.78 -9.40 3.61
C TYR A 2 20.43 -9.83 3.00
N ARG A 3 20.36 -9.90 1.67
CA ARG A 3 19.12 -10.15 0.91
C ARG A 3 18.33 -11.38 1.40
N LYS A 4 19.04 -12.47 1.74
CA LYS A 4 18.43 -13.71 2.27
C LYS A 4 17.74 -13.50 3.62
N GLU A 5 18.34 -12.72 4.53
CA GLU A 5 17.80 -12.44 5.87
C GLU A 5 16.55 -11.55 5.83
N VAL A 6 16.52 -10.60 4.88
CA VAL A 6 15.34 -9.75 4.62
C VAL A 6 14.17 -10.59 4.10
N ASN A 7 14.47 -11.54 3.21
CA ASN A 7 13.49 -12.43 2.61
C ASN A 7 12.89 -13.45 3.61
N GLU A 8 13.68 -13.94 4.57
CA GLU A 8 13.19 -14.81 5.66
C GLU A 8 12.25 -14.10 6.64
N ARG A 9 12.29 -12.77 6.69
CA ARG A 9 11.42 -11.91 7.51
C ARG A 9 10.29 -11.29 6.70
N SER A 10 10.17 -11.64 5.42
CA SER A 10 9.12 -11.15 4.53
C SER A 10 7.74 -11.55 5.07
N PRO A 11 6.74 -10.65 5.04
CA PRO A 11 5.37 -10.98 5.43
C PRO A 11 4.79 -12.14 4.61
N MET A 12 5.29 -12.32 3.38
CA MET A 12 4.93 -13.43 2.50
C MET A 12 5.38 -14.79 3.03
N ARG A 13 6.29 -14.86 4.00
CA ARG A 13 6.67 -16.12 4.66
C ARG A 13 5.54 -16.69 5.51
N VAL A 14 4.77 -15.83 6.16
CA VAL A 14 3.61 -16.28 6.93
C VAL A 14 2.54 -16.78 5.96
N PHE A 15 2.34 -16.06 4.85
CA PHE A 15 1.44 -16.46 3.77
C PHE A 15 1.83 -17.82 3.14
N GLU A 16 3.10 -18.04 2.78
CA GLU A 16 3.58 -19.32 2.22
C GLU A 16 3.48 -20.49 3.20
N ARG A 17 3.83 -20.28 4.48
CA ARG A 17 3.73 -21.32 5.52
C ARG A 17 2.30 -21.77 5.72
N SER A 18 1.36 -20.84 5.64
CA SER A 18 -0.07 -21.11 5.80
C SER A 18 -0.71 -21.74 4.56
N MET A 19 -0.07 -21.67 3.38
CA MET A 19 -0.42 -22.45 2.18
C MET A 19 0.43 -23.71 2.04
N HIS A 20 0.80 -24.34 3.16
CA HIS A 20 1.53 -25.62 3.21
C HIS A 20 2.78 -25.73 2.30
N GLY A 21 3.50 -24.62 2.09
CA GLY A 21 4.71 -24.58 1.25
C GLY A 21 4.63 -23.68 0.03
N GLY A 22 3.53 -22.92 -0.14
CA GLY A 22 3.35 -21.97 -1.24
C GLY A 22 2.53 -22.53 -2.39
N LEU A 23 2.46 -21.82 -3.51
CA LEU A 23 1.68 -22.25 -4.67
C LEU A 23 2.28 -23.50 -5.35
N GLY A 24 3.60 -23.58 -5.43
CA GLY A 24 4.30 -24.69 -6.10
C GLY A 24 4.28 -24.62 -7.63
N ARG A 25 5.34 -25.14 -8.25
CA ARG A 25 5.54 -25.09 -9.71
C ARG A 25 4.42 -25.84 -10.45
N GLY A 26 3.96 -25.26 -11.55
CA GLY A 26 2.90 -25.83 -12.39
C GLY A 26 1.48 -25.60 -11.87
N ASN A 27 1.31 -24.87 -10.77
CA ASN A 27 0.01 -24.58 -10.17
C ASN A 27 -0.42 -23.13 -10.42
N VAL A 28 -1.73 -22.89 -10.30
CA VAL A 28 -2.36 -21.60 -10.56
C VAL A 28 -2.99 -21.04 -9.29
N GLY A 29 -2.49 -19.88 -8.85
CA GLY A 29 -3.00 -19.11 -7.72
C GLY A 29 -3.74 -17.87 -8.19
N VAL A 30 -4.86 -17.54 -7.53
CA VAL A 30 -5.65 -16.35 -7.83
C VAL A 30 -5.76 -15.44 -6.62
N VAL A 31 -5.43 -14.17 -6.83
CA VAL A 31 -5.68 -13.08 -5.88
C VAL A 31 -6.93 -12.33 -6.33
N VAL A 32 -8.01 -12.42 -5.55
CA VAL A 32 -9.31 -11.84 -5.89
C VAL A 32 -9.74 -10.77 -4.90
N ALA A 33 -10.27 -9.67 -5.42
CA ALA A 33 -10.76 -8.57 -4.60
C ALA A 33 -11.60 -7.61 -5.44
N ARG A 34 -12.34 -6.75 -4.73
CA ARG A 34 -12.95 -5.57 -5.35
C ARG A 34 -11.89 -4.60 -5.88
N PRO A 35 -12.24 -3.70 -6.82
CA PRO A 35 -11.33 -2.65 -7.27
C PRO A 35 -10.80 -1.81 -6.10
N GLY A 36 -9.52 -1.44 -6.16
CA GLY A 36 -8.90 -0.52 -5.19
C GLY A 36 -8.47 -1.12 -3.85
N ILE A 37 -8.63 -2.43 -3.61
CA ILE A 37 -8.23 -3.08 -2.34
C ILE A 37 -6.74 -3.45 -2.27
N GLY A 38 -6.01 -3.38 -3.40
CA GLY A 38 -4.55 -3.60 -3.43
C GLY A 38 -4.09 -4.91 -4.07
N LYS A 39 -4.88 -5.54 -4.94
CA LYS A 39 -4.50 -6.78 -5.66
C LYS A 39 -3.13 -6.68 -6.34
N SER A 40 -2.94 -5.65 -7.15
CA SER A 40 -1.68 -5.41 -7.88
C SER A 40 -0.50 -5.21 -6.93
N ALA A 41 -0.72 -4.53 -5.80
CA ALA A 41 0.31 -4.38 -4.76
C ALA A 41 0.70 -5.73 -4.14
N LEU A 42 -0.27 -6.60 -3.83
CA LEU A 42 0.03 -7.94 -3.32
C LEU A 42 0.76 -8.81 -4.36
N LEU A 43 0.32 -8.79 -5.63
CA LEU A 43 1.00 -9.51 -6.71
C LEU A 43 2.44 -9.04 -6.91
N VAL A 44 2.69 -7.73 -6.82
CA VAL A 44 4.04 -7.16 -6.87
C VAL A 44 4.86 -7.59 -5.65
N GLN A 45 4.26 -7.69 -4.46
CA GLN A 45 4.97 -8.22 -3.29
C GLN A 45 5.37 -9.69 -3.45
N LEU A 46 4.46 -10.54 -3.93
CA LEU A 46 4.77 -11.94 -4.24
C LEU A 46 5.93 -12.01 -5.24
N ALA A 47 5.87 -11.25 -6.32
CA ALA A 47 6.94 -11.18 -7.30
C ALA A 47 8.27 -10.66 -6.74
N LEU A 48 8.26 -9.60 -5.92
CA LEU A 48 9.47 -9.06 -5.30
C LEU A 48 10.10 -10.07 -4.35
N ASP A 49 9.29 -10.82 -3.63
CA ASP A 49 9.74 -11.87 -2.74
C ASP A 49 10.48 -12.98 -3.49
N ASP A 50 10.01 -13.39 -4.66
CA ASP A 50 10.71 -14.34 -5.54
C ASP A 50 11.94 -13.74 -6.24
N LEU A 51 11.89 -12.48 -6.68
CA LEU A 51 13.04 -11.78 -7.25
C LEU A 51 14.18 -11.66 -6.23
N MET A 52 13.84 -11.42 -4.96
CA MET A 52 14.78 -11.44 -3.84
C MET A 52 15.33 -12.84 -3.53
N ARG A 53 14.83 -13.90 -4.15
CA ARG A 53 15.39 -15.27 -4.08
C ARG A 53 16.13 -15.67 -5.35
N GLU A 54 16.48 -14.70 -6.21
CA GLU A 54 17.13 -14.95 -7.51
C GLU A 54 16.26 -15.74 -8.50
N ARG A 55 14.96 -15.86 -8.22
CA ARG A 55 14.01 -16.47 -9.16
C ARG A 55 13.63 -15.47 -10.24
N LYS A 56 13.37 -15.97 -11.43
CA LYS A 56 12.99 -15.17 -12.59
C LYS A 56 11.49 -14.91 -12.60
N VAL A 57 11.08 -13.66 -12.69
CA VAL A 57 9.67 -13.27 -12.69
C VAL A 57 9.28 -12.62 -14.01
N LEU A 58 8.25 -13.16 -14.65
CA LEU A 58 7.55 -12.53 -15.77
C LEU A 58 6.26 -11.88 -15.26
N HIS A 59 6.16 -10.56 -15.35
CA HIS A 59 4.94 -9.84 -15.03
C HIS A 59 4.23 -9.40 -16.31
N ILE A 60 2.98 -9.79 -16.48
CA ILE A 60 2.11 -9.40 -17.60
C ILE A 60 0.97 -8.59 -17.03
N SER A 61 0.86 -7.33 -17.44
CA SER A 61 -0.19 -6.41 -17.01
C SER A 61 -1.19 -6.17 -18.13
N HIS A 62 -2.48 -6.31 -17.84
CA HIS A 62 -3.56 -6.01 -18.79
C HIS A 62 -4.12 -4.59 -18.64
N HIS A 63 -3.83 -3.92 -17.52
CA HIS A 63 -4.44 -2.64 -17.11
C HIS A 63 -3.44 -1.49 -16.97
N HIS A 64 -2.17 -1.79 -16.72
CA HIS A 64 -1.12 -0.80 -16.49
C HIS A 64 0.01 -0.90 -17.52
N ASN A 65 0.47 0.26 -17.98
CA ASN A 65 1.62 0.32 -18.87
C ASN A 65 2.90 -0.07 -18.12
N VAL A 66 3.97 -0.36 -18.86
CA VAL A 66 5.24 -0.83 -18.28
C VAL A 66 5.80 0.17 -17.26
N GLU A 67 5.67 1.48 -17.51
CA GLU A 67 6.17 2.52 -16.60
C GLU A 67 5.46 2.51 -15.24
N HIS A 68 4.13 2.35 -15.22
CA HIS A 68 3.34 2.26 -14.01
C HIS A 68 3.68 1.01 -13.19
N VAL A 69 3.77 -0.16 -13.85
CA VAL A 69 4.14 -1.39 -13.17
C VAL A 69 5.54 -1.26 -12.56
N ARG A 70 6.51 -0.73 -13.32
CA ARG A 70 7.87 -0.49 -12.82
C ARG A 70 7.89 0.44 -11.60
N ALA A 71 7.13 1.53 -11.63
CA ALA A 71 7.03 2.46 -10.52
C ALA A 71 6.50 1.79 -9.25
N LEU A 72 5.49 0.92 -9.36
CA LEU A 72 4.92 0.19 -8.23
C LEU A 72 5.94 -0.77 -7.60
N TYR A 73 6.71 -1.49 -8.42
CA TYR A 73 7.81 -2.32 -7.91
C TYR A 73 8.90 -1.49 -7.22
N ASP A 74 9.27 -0.34 -7.80
CA ASP A 74 10.31 0.52 -7.24
C ASP A 74 9.89 1.08 -5.87
N GLU A 75 8.62 1.46 -5.71
CA GLU A 75 8.05 1.95 -4.45
C GLU A 75 8.06 0.85 -3.39
N ILE A 76 7.46 -0.31 -3.68
CA ILE A 76 7.38 -1.41 -2.72
C ILE A 76 8.80 -1.92 -2.36
N TYR A 77 9.71 -2.00 -3.34
CA TYR A 77 11.10 -2.37 -3.08
C TYR A 77 11.82 -1.35 -2.20
N HIS A 78 11.63 -0.05 -2.45
CA HIS A 78 12.23 1.00 -1.66
C HIS A 78 11.82 0.89 -0.19
N ASP A 79 10.52 0.68 0.05
CA ASP A 79 9.98 0.50 1.40
C ASP A 79 10.59 -0.73 2.08
N LEU A 80 10.61 -1.89 1.39
CA LEU A 80 11.24 -3.12 1.91
C LEU A 80 12.72 -2.91 2.25
N ALA A 81 13.48 -2.30 1.35
CA ALA A 81 14.90 -2.05 1.54
C ALA A 81 15.18 -1.15 2.76
N MET A 82 14.35 -0.12 2.95
CA MET A 82 14.44 0.81 4.06
C MET A 82 14.05 0.17 5.40
N ILE A 83 12.94 -0.57 5.43
CA ILE A 83 12.39 -1.18 6.64
C ILE A 83 13.32 -2.26 7.19
N TYR A 84 13.83 -3.15 6.32
CA TYR A 84 14.69 -4.26 6.75
C TYR A 84 16.18 -3.91 6.79
N GLY A 85 16.53 -2.65 6.52
CA GLY A 85 17.92 -2.19 6.51
C GLY A 85 18.79 -2.99 5.54
N LEU A 86 18.31 -3.16 4.31
CA LEU A 86 18.97 -3.95 3.28
C LEU A 86 20.35 -3.36 2.96
N SER A 87 21.38 -4.20 3.03
CA SER A 87 22.74 -3.81 2.68
C SER A 87 22.88 -3.71 1.16
N GLN A 88 23.45 -2.62 0.65
CA GLN A 88 23.65 -2.36 -0.79
C GLN A 88 22.37 -2.43 -1.65
N PRO A 89 21.34 -1.63 -1.34
CA PRO A 89 20.04 -1.70 -2.03
C PRO A 89 20.12 -1.42 -3.54
N GLN A 90 21.14 -0.73 -4.02
CA GLN A 90 21.29 -0.48 -5.46
C GLN A 90 21.79 -1.72 -6.22
N VAL A 91 22.62 -2.55 -5.59
CA VAL A 91 23.10 -3.81 -6.19
C VAL A 91 21.96 -4.80 -6.29
N VAL A 92 21.22 -4.98 -5.19
CA VAL A 92 20.03 -5.84 -5.15
C VAL A 92 18.97 -5.36 -6.14
N ARG A 93 18.77 -4.05 -6.30
CA ARG A 93 17.85 -3.50 -7.32
C ARG A 93 18.28 -3.88 -8.73
N ALA A 94 19.57 -3.79 -9.04
CA ALA A 94 20.07 -4.19 -10.36
C ALA A 94 19.89 -5.70 -10.61
N GLU A 95 19.99 -6.54 -9.58
CA GLU A 95 19.69 -7.98 -9.67
C GLU A 95 18.21 -8.25 -9.91
N ILE A 96 17.33 -7.57 -9.18
CA ILE A 96 15.87 -7.62 -9.38
C ILE A 96 15.52 -7.26 -10.83
N GLU A 97 16.09 -6.18 -11.37
CA GLU A 97 15.86 -5.77 -12.77
C GLU A 97 16.38 -6.80 -13.79
N ARG A 98 17.47 -7.51 -13.49
CA ARG A 98 18.01 -8.55 -14.38
C ARG A 98 17.14 -9.81 -14.42
N ASN A 99 16.48 -10.13 -13.31
CA ASN A 99 15.66 -11.33 -13.18
C ASN A 99 14.17 -11.07 -13.44
N ARG A 100 13.80 -9.86 -13.88
CA ARG A 100 12.41 -9.49 -14.13
C ARG A 100 12.18 -9.06 -15.58
N LEU A 101 11.10 -9.54 -16.17
CA LEU A 101 10.53 -8.99 -17.40
C LEU A 101 9.12 -8.49 -17.16
N ILE A 102 8.77 -7.34 -17.75
CA ILE A 102 7.43 -6.74 -17.67
C ILE A 102 6.87 -6.59 -19.08
N TYR A 103 5.69 -7.18 -19.31
CA TYR A 103 4.88 -6.97 -20.50
C TYR A 103 3.61 -6.21 -20.14
N SER A 104 3.22 -5.32 -21.03
CA SER A 104 1.92 -4.63 -20.97
C SER A 104 1.11 -5.02 -22.19
N HIS A 105 -0.10 -5.55 -21.96
CA HIS A 105 -1.06 -5.91 -23.01
C HIS A 105 -2.10 -4.82 -23.28
N LEU A 106 -1.89 -3.62 -22.73
CA LEU A 106 -2.60 -2.41 -23.16
C LEU A 106 -2.40 -2.21 -24.67
N SER A 107 -3.49 -2.37 -25.41
CA SER A 107 -3.59 -1.80 -26.76
C SER A 107 -3.72 -0.28 -26.64
N ALA A 108 -3.37 0.47 -27.69
CA ALA A 108 -3.40 1.94 -27.73
C ALA A 108 -4.79 2.61 -27.55
N SER A 109 -5.81 1.83 -27.18
CA SER A 109 -7.15 2.27 -26.82
C SER A 109 -7.52 1.60 -25.50
N ASP A 110 -7.83 2.40 -24.48
CA ASP A 110 -8.18 1.93 -23.12
C ASP A 110 -9.44 1.02 -23.08
N ASP A 111 -10.15 0.91 -24.21
CA ASP A 111 -11.32 0.04 -24.45
C ASP A 111 -10.97 -1.37 -24.96
N ALA A 112 -9.99 -2.06 -24.36
CA ALA A 112 -9.79 -3.47 -24.68
C ALA A 112 -11.04 -4.27 -24.27
N ALA A 113 -11.77 -4.82 -25.26
CA ALA A 113 -12.98 -5.60 -25.01
C ALA A 113 -12.72 -6.72 -23.97
N PRO A 114 -13.69 -7.06 -23.10
CA PRO A 114 -13.55 -8.09 -22.06
C PRO A 114 -12.95 -9.41 -22.59
N SER A 115 -13.36 -9.82 -23.79
CA SER A 115 -12.86 -11.01 -24.49
C SER A 115 -11.35 -11.00 -24.78
N LEU A 116 -10.71 -9.82 -24.83
CA LEU A 116 -9.26 -9.68 -24.98
C LEU A 116 -8.53 -9.82 -23.65
N ARG A 117 -9.19 -9.59 -22.50
CA ARG A 117 -8.60 -9.73 -21.17
C ARG A 117 -8.81 -11.13 -20.58
N GLY A 118 -9.91 -11.80 -20.92
CA GLY A 118 -10.26 -13.13 -20.37
C GLY A 118 -10.39 -14.28 -21.36
N GLY A 119 -10.62 -13.99 -22.64
CA GLY A 119 -10.91 -15.02 -23.64
C GLY A 119 -9.69 -15.75 -24.19
N ALA A 120 -9.91 -16.70 -25.11
CA ALA A 120 -8.85 -17.47 -25.77
C ALA A 120 -7.79 -16.59 -26.46
N SER A 121 -8.18 -15.40 -26.95
CA SER A 121 -7.26 -14.41 -27.50
C SER A 121 -6.32 -13.81 -26.45
N SER A 122 -6.78 -13.64 -25.21
CA SER A 122 -5.95 -13.23 -24.06
C SER A 122 -4.88 -14.28 -23.76
N VAL A 123 -5.28 -15.55 -23.64
CA VAL A 123 -4.36 -16.67 -23.41
C VAL A 123 -3.33 -16.77 -24.52
N GLY A 124 -3.74 -16.66 -25.79
CA GLY A 124 -2.79 -16.65 -26.91
C GLY A 124 -1.84 -15.44 -26.93
N ARG A 125 -2.22 -14.29 -26.34
CA ARG A 125 -1.27 -13.17 -26.13
C ARG A 125 -0.26 -13.48 -25.02
N ILE A 126 -0.71 -14.11 -23.94
CA ILE A 126 0.15 -14.56 -22.84
C ILE A 126 1.18 -15.57 -23.34
N GLU A 127 0.74 -16.60 -24.08
CA GLU A 127 1.61 -17.61 -24.70
C GLU A 127 2.67 -16.98 -25.62
N ARG A 128 2.28 -16.03 -26.48
CA ARG A 128 3.23 -15.31 -27.34
C ARG A 128 4.24 -14.49 -26.55
N SER A 129 3.82 -13.88 -25.44
CA SER A 129 4.73 -13.11 -24.57
C SER A 129 5.77 -14.01 -23.93
N LEU A 130 5.36 -15.19 -23.47
CA LEU A 130 6.25 -16.22 -22.93
C LEU A 130 7.19 -16.79 -23.98
N ALA A 131 6.69 -17.10 -25.17
CA ALA A 131 7.50 -17.57 -26.28
C ALA A 131 8.59 -16.53 -26.63
N PHE A 132 8.20 -15.26 -26.75
CA PHE A 132 9.15 -14.18 -27.01
C PHE A 132 10.18 -14.03 -25.89
N ALA A 133 9.77 -14.08 -24.61
CA ALA A 133 10.70 -14.02 -23.48
C ALA A 133 11.74 -15.15 -23.53
N SER A 134 11.29 -16.37 -23.85
CA SER A 134 12.16 -17.53 -24.00
C SER A 134 13.10 -17.42 -25.21
N GLU A 135 12.59 -17.04 -26.37
CA GLU A 135 13.32 -17.04 -27.66
C GLU A 135 14.32 -15.89 -27.77
N VAL A 136 13.94 -14.68 -27.37
CA VAL A 136 14.77 -13.47 -27.56
C VAL A 136 15.73 -13.25 -26.39
N GLY A 137 15.37 -13.70 -25.19
CA GLY A 137 16.12 -13.42 -23.96
C GLY A 137 16.73 -14.63 -23.26
N GLY A 138 16.45 -15.86 -23.70
CA GLY A 138 16.78 -17.06 -22.91
C GLY A 138 16.12 -17.04 -21.53
N PHE A 139 14.98 -16.35 -21.41
CA PHE A 139 14.31 -16.10 -20.14
C PHE A 139 13.25 -17.16 -19.87
N GLY A 140 13.57 -18.09 -18.97
CA GLY A 140 12.60 -19.03 -18.40
C GLY A 140 12.10 -18.50 -17.04
N PRO A 141 10.84 -18.06 -16.92
CA PRO A 141 10.30 -17.60 -15.64
C PRO A 141 10.12 -18.77 -14.67
N ASP A 142 10.49 -18.56 -13.40
CA ASP A 142 10.09 -19.42 -12.30
C ASP A 142 8.70 -19.04 -11.75
N VAL A 143 8.30 -17.78 -11.97
CA VAL A 143 7.02 -17.22 -11.56
C VAL A 143 6.47 -16.35 -12.69
N ILE A 144 5.20 -16.50 -12.98
CA ILE A 144 4.43 -15.71 -13.94
C ILE A 144 3.35 -14.99 -13.16
N VAL A 145 3.28 -13.67 -13.30
CA VAL A 145 2.24 -12.83 -12.71
C VAL A 145 1.39 -12.26 -13.83
N ILE A 146 0.08 -12.42 -13.75
CA ILE A 146 -0.90 -11.80 -14.64
C ILE A 146 -1.72 -10.81 -13.80
N ASP A 147 -1.49 -9.52 -13.99
CA ASP A 147 -2.25 -8.47 -13.31
C ASP A 147 -3.52 -8.13 -14.10
N ASP A 148 -4.64 -8.52 -13.50
CA ASP A 148 -6.03 -8.29 -13.93
C ASP A 148 -6.49 -9.09 -15.16
N PHE A 149 -6.78 -10.38 -14.93
CA PHE A 149 -7.41 -11.28 -15.89
C PHE A 149 -8.93 -11.33 -15.70
N ASP A 150 -9.66 -11.21 -16.80
CA ASP A 150 -11.13 -11.22 -16.78
C ASP A 150 -11.67 -12.65 -16.74
N PHE A 151 -11.95 -13.15 -15.55
CA PHE A 151 -12.56 -14.46 -15.36
C PHE A 151 -14.07 -14.50 -15.69
N GLU A 152 -14.73 -13.35 -15.86
CA GLU A 152 -16.16 -13.32 -16.21
C GLU A 152 -16.37 -13.74 -17.67
N SER A 153 -15.47 -13.32 -18.57
CA SER A 153 -15.48 -13.73 -19.98
C SER A 153 -14.66 -14.99 -20.29
N ALA A 154 -13.98 -15.57 -19.29
CA ALA A 154 -13.12 -16.74 -19.47
C ALA A 154 -13.94 -18.03 -19.64
N THR A 155 -13.51 -18.87 -20.57
CA THR A 155 -14.06 -20.23 -20.72
C THR A 155 -13.26 -21.22 -19.88
N ALA A 156 -13.85 -22.37 -19.53
CA ALA A 156 -13.12 -23.45 -18.83
C ALA A 156 -11.84 -23.85 -19.58
N ALA A 157 -11.92 -23.98 -20.92
CA ALA A 157 -10.77 -24.28 -21.76
C ALA A 157 -9.66 -23.21 -21.70
N ALA A 158 -10.01 -21.93 -21.52
CA ALA A 158 -9.02 -20.86 -21.36
C ALA A 158 -8.28 -20.98 -20.02
N VAL A 159 -8.99 -21.31 -18.93
CA VAL A 159 -8.38 -21.53 -17.61
C VAL A 159 -7.53 -22.80 -17.60
N ASP A 160 -7.99 -23.87 -18.23
CA ASP A 160 -7.22 -25.10 -18.41
C ASP A 160 -5.93 -24.86 -19.20
N ALA A 161 -5.99 -24.01 -20.23
CA ALA A 161 -4.81 -23.60 -20.99
C ALA A 161 -3.80 -22.82 -20.13
N LEU A 162 -4.26 -21.94 -19.23
CA LEU A 162 -3.39 -21.25 -18.27
C LEU A 162 -2.71 -22.25 -17.32
N LYS A 163 -3.43 -23.26 -16.84
CA LYS A 163 -2.86 -24.33 -16.01
C LYS A 163 -1.83 -25.18 -16.79
N ALA A 164 -2.14 -25.54 -18.02
CA ALA A 164 -1.22 -26.25 -18.90
C ALA A 164 0.05 -25.43 -19.19
N LEU A 165 -0.08 -24.12 -19.34
CA LEU A 165 1.01 -23.18 -19.54
C LEU A 165 1.92 -23.11 -18.31
N ALA A 166 1.36 -23.00 -17.10
CA ALA A 166 2.12 -23.05 -15.85
C ALA A 166 2.95 -24.35 -15.76
N LYS A 167 2.33 -25.51 -16.04
CA LYS A 167 3.00 -26.82 -16.05
C LYS A 167 4.09 -26.92 -17.11
N LYS A 168 3.81 -26.45 -18.33
CA LYS A 168 4.77 -26.49 -19.45
C LYS A 168 6.05 -25.73 -19.14
N HIS A 169 5.93 -24.60 -18.45
CA HIS A 169 7.07 -23.76 -18.08
C HIS A 169 7.68 -24.11 -16.71
N ASP A 170 7.13 -25.12 -16.00
CA ASP A 170 7.51 -25.46 -14.63
C ASP A 170 7.54 -24.23 -13.69
N ALA A 171 6.54 -23.34 -13.87
CA ALA A 171 6.46 -22.04 -13.23
C ALA A 171 5.23 -21.94 -12.33
N GLU A 172 5.32 -21.14 -11.28
CA GLU A 172 4.16 -20.69 -10.50
C GLU A 172 3.38 -19.63 -11.27
N LEU A 173 2.06 -19.74 -11.37
CA LEU A 173 1.22 -18.75 -12.06
C LEU A 173 0.28 -18.04 -11.08
N TRP A 174 0.52 -16.76 -10.83
CA TRP A 174 -0.33 -15.89 -10.02
C TRP A 174 -1.16 -14.95 -10.89
N ILE A 175 -2.47 -14.89 -10.63
CA ILE A 175 -3.42 -14.11 -11.43
C ILE A 175 -4.22 -13.18 -10.53
N GLY A 176 -4.28 -11.89 -10.88
CA GLY A 176 -5.20 -10.93 -10.28
C GLY A 176 -6.59 -11.05 -10.91
N ALA A 177 -7.62 -11.14 -10.08
CA ALA A 177 -9.01 -11.19 -10.53
C ALA A 177 -9.87 -10.16 -9.80
N THR A 178 -10.86 -9.60 -10.49
CA THR A 178 -11.81 -8.66 -9.90
C THR A 178 -13.13 -9.36 -9.59
N THR A 179 -13.73 -9.03 -8.45
CA THR A 179 -15.08 -9.47 -8.06
C THR A 179 -15.85 -8.28 -7.51
N GLU A 180 -17.19 -8.31 -7.62
CA GLU A 180 -18.08 -7.35 -6.95
C GLU A 180 -18.52 -7.83 -5.56
N GLU A 181 -18.30 -9.10 -5.23
CA GLU A 181 -18.67 -9.69 -3.93
C GLU A 181 -17.82 -9.09 -2.80
N ARG A 182 -18.48 -8.73 -1.69
CA ARG A 182 -17.81 -8.13 -0.50
C ARG A 182 -17.11 -9.16 0.38
N GLY A 183 -17.44 -10.42 0.20
CA GLY A 183 -16.98 -11.54 1.00
C GLY A 183 -17.80 -12.77 0.63
N VAL A 184 -17.23 -13.93 0.92
CA VAL A 184 -17.91 -15.22 0.79
C VAL A 184 -18.18 -15.75 2.20
N ASP A 185 -19.21 -16.57 2.35
CA ASP A 185 -19.51 -17.20 3.64
C ASP A 185 -18.35 -18.12 4.05
N ASN A 186 -17.82 -17.93 5.26
CA ASN A 186 -16.71 -18.73 5.79
C ASN A 186 -17.12 -20.21 6.01
N ALA A 187 -18.42 -20.50 6.11
CA ALA A 187 -18.93 -21.86 6.20
C ALA A 187 -19.09 -22.55 4.82
N ALA A 188 -18.95 -21.81 3.72
CA ALA A 188 -19.09 -22.39 2.39
C ALA A 188 -17.85 -23.23 2.05
N THR A 189 -18.08 -24.41 1.45
CA THR A 189 -17.03 -25.36 1.05
C THR A 189 -17.04 -25.61 -0.46
N GLY A 190 -15.89 -26.03 -1.01
CA GLY A 190 -15.76 -26.30 -2.44
C GLY A 190 -16.03 -25.04 -3.28
N ALA A 191 -16.65 -25.19 -4.45
CA ALA A 191 -16.90 -24.05 -5.35
C ALA A 191 -17.66 -22.88 -4.70
N GLN A 192 -18.54 -23.14 -3.74
CA GLN A 192 -19.32 -22.10 -3.06
C GLN A 192 -18.46 -21.20 -2.16
N SER A 193 -17.26 -21.65 -1.78
CA SER A 193 -16.29 -20.84 -1.03
C SER A 193 -15.62 -19.76 -1.89
N ALA A 194 -15.72 -19.85 -3.22
CA ALA A 194 -15.17 -18.85 -4.13
C ALA A 194 -16.23 -17.82 -4.57
N PRO A 195 -15.82 -16.54 -4.75
CA PRO A 195 -16.70 -15.51 -5.28
C PRO A 195 -16.91 -15.68 -6.78
N THR A 196 -17.98 -15.11 -7.31
CA THR A 196 -18.17 -14.92 -8.76
C THR A 196 -17.13 -13.91 -9.27
N PRO A 197 -16.50 -14.11 -10.44
CA PRO A 197 -16.70 -15.20 -11.41
C PRO A 197 -15.89 -16.48 -11.16
N LEU A 198 -15.02 -16.54 -10.16
CA LEU A 198 -14.11 -17.69 -9.95
C LEU A 198 -14.84 -19.00 -9.60
N ARG A 199 -16.04 -18.92 -9.03
CA ARG A 199 -16.86 -20.08 -8.65
C ARG A 199 -16.97 -21.15 -9.74
N GLN A 200 -17.15 -20.75 -11.00
CA GLN A 200 -17.30 -21.69 -12.13
C GLN A 200 -15.98 -22.34 -12.58
N HIS A 201 -14.84 -21.80 -12.12
CA HIS A 201 -13.50 -22.27 -12.46
C HIS A 201 -12.78 -22.90 -11.26
N PHE A 202 -13.48 -23.09 -10.14
CA PHE A 202 -12.89 -23.47 -8.86
C PHE A 202 -11.98 -24.71 -8.95
N ASP A 203 -12.38 -25.75 -9.68
CA ASP A 203 -11.62 -27.00 -9.78
C ASP A 203 -10.32 -26.85 -10.58
N ALA A 204 -10.26 -25.91 -11.52
CA ALA A 204 -9.06 -25.65 -12.32
C ALA A 204 -8.02 -24.85 -11.53
N LEU A 205 -8.44 -24.02 -10.57
CA LEU A 205 -7.57 -23.19 -9.74
C LEU A 205 -7.01 -24.00 -8.57
N ASP A 206 -5.75 -23.80 -8.21
CA ASP A 206 -5.12 -24.53 -7.12
C ASP A 206 -5.20 -23.74 -5.82
N VAL A 207 -4.94 -22.43 -5.85
CA VAL A 207 -5.03 -21.55 -4.67
C VAL A 207 -5.92 -20.36 -4.98
N ILE A 208 -6.78 -19.96 -4.04
CA ILE A 208 -7.62 -18.76 -4.15
C ILE A 208 -7.51 -17.96 -2.86
N VAL A 209 -7.09 -16.70 -2.98
CA VAL A 209 -6.93 -15.76 -1.87
C VAL A 209 -7.75 -14.52 -2.13
N MET A 210 -8.64 -14.20 -1.19
CA MET A 210 -9.47 -13.01 -1.24
C MET A 210 -8.93 -11.91 -0.34
N LEU A 211 -8.83 -10.69 -0.88
CA LEU A 211 -8.52 -9.50 -0.10
C LEU A 211 -9.83 -8.81 0.27
N ARG A 212 -10.03 -8.60 1.57
CA ARG A 212 -11.20 -7.93 2.11
C ARG A 212 -10.77 -6.67 2.85
N PRO A 213 -11.40 -5.51 2.57
CA PRO A 213 -11.20 -4.36 3.42
C PRO A 213 -11.75 -4.67 4.82
N ASP A 214 -10.90 -4.59 5.82
CA ASP A 214 -11.26 -4.51 7.22
C ASP A 214 -10.96 -3.08 7.70
N SER A 215 -11.79 -2.55 8.59
CA SER A 215 -11.72 -1.22 9.21
C SER A 215 -10.39 -0.47 9.10
N ASP A 216 -9.28 -1.07 9.56
CA ASP A 216 -7.93 -0.52 9.49
C ASP A 216 -6.88 -1.39 8.77
N ALA A 217 -7.28 -2.50 8.16
CA ALA A 217 -6.41 -3.50 7.55
C ALA A 217 -7.00 -4.09 6.25
N VAL A 218 -6.19 -4.79 5.46
CA VAL A 218 -6.65 -5.66 4.40
C VAL A 218 -6.56 -7.09 4.91
N HIS A 219 -7.69 -7.72 5.15
CA HIS A 219 -7.75 -9.11 5.56
C HIS A 219 -7.54 -10.03 4.34
N LEU A 220 -6.54 -10.90 4.43
CA LEU A 220 -6.28 -11.99 3.49
C LEU A 220 -6.98 -13.24 3.98
N GLN A 221 -7.99 -13.65 3.23
CA GLN A 221 -8.76 -14.85 3.46
C GLN A 221 -8.39 -15.91 2.42
N LEU A 222 -7.89 -17.06 2.87
CA LEU A 222 -7.68 -18.22 2.00
C LEU A 222 -9.03 -18.91 1.75
N LEU A 223 -9.40 -19.02 0.47
CA LEU A 223 -10.64 -19.66 0.05
C LEU A 223 -10.39 -21.06 -0.52
N LYS A 224 -9.20 -21.29 -1.07
CA LYS A 224 -8.75 -22.60 -1.56
C LYS A 224 -7.24 -22.74 -1.38
N ASP A 225 -6.81 -23.93 -0.95
CA ASP A 225 -5.42 -24.34 -0.81
C ASP A 225 -5.24 -25.76 -1.36
N HIS A 226 -4.99 -25.88 -2.65
CA HIS A 226 -4.93 -27.18 -3.34
C HIS A 226 -6.14 -28.07 -3.02
N ASP A 227 -5.88 -29.29 -2.53
CA ASP A 227 -6.85 -30.26 -2.06
C ASP A 227 -7.04 -30.23 -0.54
N ASN A 228 -6.47 -29.24 0.16
CA ASN A 228 -6.58 -29.12 1.61
C ASN A 228 -8.03 -28.73 2.00
N PRO A 229 -8.72 -29.56 2.81
CA PRO A 229 -10.08 -29.28 3.23
C PRO A 229 -10.17 -28.18 4.29
N ASP A 230 -9.07 -27.83 4.97
CA ASP A 230 -9.04 -26.82 6.02
C ASP A 230 -8.23 -25.58 5.61
N VAL A 231 -8.94 -24.57 5.14
CA VAL A 231 -8.39 -23.25 4.79
C VAL A 231 -8.58 -22.21 5.91
N SER A 232 -9.13 -22.61 7.06
CA SER A 232 -9.50 -21.70 8.15
C SER A 232 -8.31 -21.10 8.90
N ALA A 233 -7.12 -21.66 8.69
CA ALA A 233 -5.89 -21.27 9.38
C ALA A 233 -5.27 -19.95 8.88
N LEU A 234 -5.60 -19.47 7.68
CA LEU A 234 -5.03 -18.21 7.17
C LEU A 234 -5.95 -17.02 7.48
N ASN A 235 -5.63 -16.29 8.55
CA ASN A 235 -6.25 -14.99 8.88
C ASN A 235 -5.18 -13.90 9.02
N LEU A 236 -4.60 -13.49 7.88
CA LEU A 236 -3.59 -12.45 7.86
C LEU A 236 -4.22 -11.08 7.67
N HIS A 237 -3.82 -10.13 8.51
CA HIS A 237 -4.17 -8.72 8.34
C HIS A 237 -2.98 -7.97 7.78
N LEU A 238 -3.17 -7.33 6.63
CA LEU A 238 -2.18 -6.48 5.99
C LEU A 238 -2.47 -5.01 6.24
N ASP A 239 -1.44 -4.19 6.31
CA ASP A 239 -1.58 -2.76 6.28
C ASP A 239 -2.09 -2.32 4.90
N PRO A 240 -3.16 -1.52 4.78
CA PRO A 240 -3.79 -1.24 3.49
C PRO A 240 -2.89 -0.47 2.51
N THR A 241 -1.90 0.23 3.05
CA THR A 241 -0.95 1.05 2.31
C THR A 241 0.26 0.23 1.89
N SER A 242 0.95 -0.36 2.87
CA SER A 242 2.21 -1.05 2.66
C SER A 242 2.03 -2.53 2.34
N MET A 243 0.80 -3.05 2.44
CA MET A 243 0.43 -4.46 2.30
C MET A 243 1.29 -5.39 3.17
N ARG A 244 1.79 -4.88 4.30
CA ARG A 244 2.62 -5.60 5.27
C ARG A 244 1.75 -6.30 6.30
N VAL A 245 2.13 -7.49 6.75
CA VAL A 245 1.44 -8.16 7.87
C VAL A 245 1.50 -7.30 9.13
N ILE A 246 0.34 -6.95 9.68
CA ILE A 246 0.18 -6.17 10.91
C ILE A 246 0.35 -7.09 12.13
N SER A 247 -0.24 -8.30 12.09
CA SER A 247 0.02 -9.47 12.96
C SER A 247 -0.98 -10.60 12.66
N ASP A 248 -0.66 -11.84 13.01
CA ASP A 248 -1.65 -12.88 13.29
C ASP A 248 -2.41 -12.46 14.58
N ASP A 249 -3.74 -12.55 14.57
CA ASP A 249 -4.66 -12.14 15.64
C ASP A 249 -4.70 -10.64 15.98
N LEU A 250 -5.65 -9.91 15.38
CA LEU A 250 -6.23 -8.72 16.01
C LEU A 250 -7.62 -9.08 16.57
N PRO A 251 -7.86 -8.94 17.88
CA PRO A 251 -9.21 -9.01 18.43
C PRO A 251 -10.05 -7.83 17.90
N PRO A 252 -11.40 -7.94 17.90
CA PRO A 252 -12.28 -6.92 17.36
C PRO A 252 -12.03 -5.54 17.99
N PRO A 253 -12.36 -4.44 17.29
CA PRO A 253 -11.96 -3.10 17.70
C PRO A 253 -12.52 -2.79 19.09
N PRO A 254 -11.68 -2.39 20.07
CA PRO A 254 -12.18 -2.08 21.39
C PRO A 254 -13.01 -0.79 21.34
N THR A 255 -14.26 -0.92 21.75
CA THR A 255 -15.14 0.19 22.09
C THR A 255 -14.67 0.83 23.40
N HIS A 256 -14.37 2.13 23.32
CA HIS A 256 -14.25 3.09 24.42
C HIS A 256 -13.47 2.64 25.68
N ASN A 257 -12.13 2.60 25.58
CA ASN A 257 -11.20 3.09 26.61
C ASN A 257 -9.76 3.19 26.05
N ARG A 258 -9.54 4.04 25.03
CA ARG A 258 -8.22 4.21 24.41
C ARG A 258 -7.31 5.01 25.34
N ARG A 259 -6.26 4.38 25.84
CA ARG A 259 -5.24 5.07 26.63
C ARG A 259 -4.32 5.82 25.68
N ALA A 260 -4.28 7.14 25.79
CA ALA A 260 -3.41 7.99 24.98
C ALA A 260 -1.92 7.56 25.05
N ALA A 261 -1.47 7.01 26.17
CA ALA A 261 -0.13 6.46 26.34
C ALA A 261 0.24 5.30 25.38
N GLU A 262 -0.74 4.67 24.72
CA GLU A 262 -0.50 3.67 23.68
C GLU A 262 -0.32 4.27 22.28
N PHE A 263 -0.45 5.60 22.16
CA PHE A 263 -0.40 6.33 20.90
C PHE A 263 0.88 7.16 20.79
N HIS A 264 1.32 7.38 19.56
CA HIS A 264 2.51 8.12 19.19
C HIS A 264 2.18 9.12 18.09
N LEU A 265 2.38 10.40 18.39
CA LEU A 265 2.29 11.51 17.45
C LEU A 265 3.62 11.74 16.71
N TYR A 266 3.56 11.84 15.39
CA TYR A 266 4.65 12.30 14.55
C TYR A 266 4.33 13.66 13.93
N SER A 267 5.21 14.65 14.05
CA SER A 267 5.08 15.93 13.33
C SER A 267 6.44 16.59 13.08
N GLY A 268 6.47 17.82 12.55
CA GLY A 268 7.70 18.60 12.38
C GLY A 268 8.01 19.55 13.54
N GLY A 269 7.10 19.65 14.51
CA GLY A 269 7.21 20.55 15.68
C GLY A 269 7.20 22.03 15.33
N ALA A 270 6.81 22.40 14.11
CA ALA A 270 6.77 23.79 13.67
C ALA A 270 5.67 24.58 14.39
N ARG A 271 5.82 25.91 14.41
CA ARG A 271 4.82 26.84 14.93
C ARG A 271 3.46 26.58 14.31
N GLY A 272 2.40 26.75 15.09
CA GLY A 272 1.01 26.64 14.62
C GLY A 272 0.45 25.24 14.86
N ALA A 273 -0.02 24.58 13.80
CA ALA A 273 -0.72 23.31 13.91
C ALA A 273 0.12 22.20 14.54
N GLU A 274 1.38 22.04 14.09
CA GLU A 274 2.26 20.96 14.55
C GLU A 274 2.63 21.09 16.03
N SER A 275 2.87 22.32 16.52
CA SER A 275 3.06 22.58 17.96
C SER A 275 1.79 22.27 18.74
N CYS A 276 0.62 22.68 18.25
CA CYS A 276 -0.66 22.39 18.91
C CYS A 276 -0.94 20.88 19.01
N PHE A 277 -0.63 20.11 17.98
CA PHE A 277 -0.69 18.64 18.04
C PHE A 277 0.24 18.09 19.12
N GLY A 278 1.48 18.59 19.22
CA GLY A 278 2.44 18.21 20.26
C GLY A 278 1.95 18.55 21.67
N GLU A 279 1.48 19.78 21.89
CA GLU A 279 0.87 20.21 23.15
C GLU A 279 -0.29 19.29 23.58
N CYS A 280 -1.14 18.88 22.63
CA CYS A 280 -2.22 17.93 22.92
C CYS A 280 -1.69 16.51 23.18
N ALA A 281 -0.68 16.04 22.46
CA ALA A 281 -0.07 14.74 22.73
C ALA A 281 0.52 14.69 24.15
N ALA A 282 1.33 15.69 24.52
CA ALA A 282 1.88 15.83 25.85
C ALA A 282 0.79 15.91 26.93
N ARG A 283 -0.25 16.73 26.72
CA ARG A 283 -1.34 16.91 27.67
C ARG A 283 -2.14 15.64 27.94
N TRP A 284 -2.35 14.79 26.93
CA TRP A 284 -3.04 13.50 27.09
C TRP A 284 -2.10 12.35 27.45
N GLY A 285 -0.78 12.57 27.45
CA GLY A 285 0.22 11.55 27.75
C GLY A 285 0.52 10.60 26.59
N ALA A 286 0.23 11.00 25.35
CA ALA A 286 0.70 10.29 24.16
C ALA A 286 2.19 10.58 23.92
N ALA A 287 2.92 9.60 23.38
CA ALA A 287 4.30 9.82 22.97
C ALA A 287 4.36 10.79 21.77
N GLU A 288 5.42 11.58 21.67
CA GLU A 288 5.60 12.53 20.57
C GLU A 288 7.02 12.47 20.00
N THR A 289 7.12 12.52 18.68
CA THR A 289 8.38 12.71 17.95
C THR A 289 8.19 13.80 16.91
N HIS A 290 9.04 14.83 17.00
CA HIS A 290 9.04 15.95 16.08
C HIS A 290 10.29 15.92 15.20
N PHE A 291 10.15 15.49 13.95
CA PHE A 291 11.27 15.40 13.00
C PHE A 291 11.63 16.80 12.48
N SER A 292 12.84 17.24 12.79
CA SER A 292 13.33 18.57 12.41
C SER A 292 14.73 18.51 11.81
N TYR A 293 15.30 19.67 11.49
CA TYR A 293 16.65 19.80 10.93
C TYR A 293 17.39 20.97 11.56
N ALA A 294 18.72 20.94 11.48
CA ALA A 294 19.56 21.99 12.04
C ALA A 294 19.21 23.37 11.44
N GLY A 295 18.92 24.33 12.31
CA GLY A 295 18.54 25.69 11.91
C GLY A 295 17.12 25.83 11.36
N HIS A 296 16.19 24.91 11.68
CA HIS A 296 14.79 25.03 11.29
C HIS A 296 14.15 26.31 11.88
N PRO A 297 13.82 27.32 11.05
CA PRO A 297 13.46 28.65 11.56
C PRO A 297 12.07 28.72 12.21
N PHE A 298 11.25 27.69 12.04
CA PHE A 298 9.87 27.64 12.53
C PHE A 298 9.65 26.62 13.64
N LEU A 299 10.70 25.96 14.12
CA LEU A 299 10.59 24.99 15.22
C LEU A 299 10.13 25.69 16.51
N GLU A 300 9.04 25.23 17.12
CA GLU A 300 8.50 25.76 18.38
C GLU A 300 8.49 24.71 19.50
N ARG A 301 8.22 23.44 19.17
CA ARG A 301 8.36 22.33 20.14
C ARG A 301 9.82 22.15 20.54
N THR A 302 10.04 21.83 21.81
CA THR A 302 11.36 21.50 22.38
C THR A 302 11.44 20.05 22.85
N GLU A 303 10.33 19.53 23.37
CA GLU A 303 10.16 18.11 23.71
C GLU A 303 9.96 17.27 22.45
N GLY A 304 10.32 15.98 22.49
CA GLY A 304 10.16 15.05 21.37
C GLY A 304 10.95 15.37 20.10
N VAL A 305 11.74 16.46 20.06
CA VAL A 305 12.44 16.88 18.84
C VAL A 305 13.59 15.94 18.48
N ARG A 306 13.51 15.38 17.27
CA ARG A 306 14.60 14.62 16.65
C ARG A 306 15.15 15.41 15.46
N VAL A 307 16.33 15.99 15.64
CA VAL A 307 17.06 16.67 14.58
C VAL A 307 17.71 15.63 13.67
N LEU A 308 17.26 15.56 12.42
CA LEU A 308 17.79 14.63 11.42
C LEU A 308 19.16 15.08 10.92
N THR A 309 20.08 14.13 10.79
CA THR A 309 21.39 14.34 10.17
C THR A 309 21.26 14.52 8.64
N GLU A 310 22.30 15.06 7.99
CA GLU A 310 22.32 15.19 6.52
C GLU A 310 22.27 13.84 5.77
N GLU A 311 22.67 12.74 6.41
CA GLU A 311 22.50 11.39 5.85
C GLU A 311 21.04 10.92 5.99
N GLU A 312 20.42 11.12 7.15
CA GLU A 312 19.01 10.79 7.35
C GLU A 312 18.10 11.65 6.45
N LEU A 313 18.36 12.95 6.34
CA LEU A 313 17.63 13.82 5.41
C LEU A 313 17.72 13.31 3.97
N ARG A 314 18.89 12.79 3.54
CA ARG A 314 19.06 12.16 2.22
C ARG A 314 18.23 10.89 2.03
N ARG A 315 17.85 10.17 3.10
CA ARG A 315 16.94 9.03 2.98
C ARG A 315 15.50 9.46 2.67
N GLY A 316 15.14 10.68 3.07
CA GLY A 316 13.90 11.34 2.65
C GLY A 316 14.03 12.10 1.32
N ASP A 317 15.11 11.90 0.54
CA ASP A 317 15.22 12.50 -0.79
C ASP A 317 14.18 11.89 -1.71
N PHE A 318 13.36 12.74 -2.30
CA PHE A 318 12.44 12.37 -3.35
C PHE A 318 12.64 13.25 -4.58
N SER A 319 12.13 12.79 -5.72
CA SER A 319 12.19 13.54 -6.97
C SER A 319 11.36 14.83 -6.89
N LEU A 320 12.03 15.99 -6.81
CA LEU A 320 11.37 17.30 -6.86
C LEU A 320 10.56 17.52 -8.15
N LYS A 321 10.96 16.86 -9.24
CA LYS A 321 10.25 16.87 -10.52
C LYS A 321 8.90 16.15 -10.41
N TYR A 322 8.87 15.01 -9.69
CA TYR A 322 7.66 14.26 -9.40
C TYR A 322 6.70 15.05 -8.51
N ALA A 323 7.21 15.63 -7.43
CA ALA A 323 6.40 16.44 -6.52
C ALA A 323 5.81 17.70 -7.19
N SER A 324 6.57 18.35 -8.09
CA SER A 324 6.10 19.54 -8.80
C SER A 324 4.97 19.23 -9.78
N HIS A 325 5.01 18.06 -10.44
CA HIS A 325 3.96 17.63 -11.37
C HIS A 325 2.65 17.26 -10.66
N ARG A 326 2.72 16.69 -9.44
CA ARG A 326 1.54 16.32 -8.64
C ARG A 326 0.83 17.52 -8.02
N LEU A 327 1.57 18.56 -7.65
CA LEU A 327 1.03 19.77 -7.03
C LEU A 327 0.61 20.85 -8.04
N ASP A 328 0.76 20.58 -9.34
CA ASP A 328 0.58 21.55 -10.43
C ASP A 328 1.30 22.89 -10.15
N ARG A 329 2.53 22.79 -9.62
CA ARG A 329 3.29 23.96 -9.15
C ARG A 329 4.80 23.75 -9.28
N PRO A 330 5.56 24.77 -9.73
CA PRO A 330 7.02 24.73 -9.70
C PRO A 330 7.54 24.86 -8.25
N LEU A 331 7.96 23.74 -7.65
CA LEU A 331 8.46 23.72 -6.26
C LEU A 331 9.89 24.26 -6.11
N SER A 332 10.63 24.41 -7.22
CA SER A 332 12.03 24.85 -7.24
C SER A 332 12.26 26.26 -6.69
N GLN A 333 11.21 27.08 -6.60
CA GLN A 333 11.31 28.49 -6.18
C GLN A 333 11.14 28.71 -4.67
N ILE A 334 10.87 27.67 -3.88
CA ILE A 334 10.57 27.82 -2.46
C ILE A 334 11.84 27.59 -1.62
N PRO A 335 12.26 28.57 -0.81
CA PRO A 335 13.42 28.43 0.07
C PRO A 335 13.25 27.24 1.02
N ASN A 336 14.30 26.45 1.20
CA ASN A 336 14.32 25.28 2.10
C ASN A 336 13.26 24.19 1.83
N ILE A 337 12.59 24.23 0.66
CA ILE A 337 11.56 23.25 0.32
C ILE A 337 12.11 21.84 0.45
N LYS A 338 13.32 21.56 -0.05
CA LYS A 338 13.96 20.24 0.05
C LYS A 338 14.00 19.72 1.49
N ARG A 339 14.29 20.55 2.49
CA ARG A 339 14.35 20.12 3.89
C ARG A 339 12.96 19.84 4.47
N ILE A 340 11.99 20.71 4.20
CA ILE A 340 10.58 20.52 4.60
C ILE A 340 10.06 19.19 4.06
N LEU A 341 10.34 18.96 2.79
CA LEU A 341 10.01 17.79 2.01
C LEU A 341 10.61 16.50 2.61
N GLN A 342 11.91 16.52 2.93
CA GLN A 342 12.60 15.41 3.59
C GLN A 342 12.01 15.13 4.98
N THR A 343 11.74 16.16 5.78
CA THR A 343 11.15 15.98 7.13
C THR A 343 9.72 15.47 7.09
N ALA A 344 8.90 15.96 6.14
CA ALA A 344 7.54 15.49 5.96
C ALA A 344 7.50 14.01 5.59
N TRP A 345 8.48 13.51 4.80
CA TRP A 345 8.61 12.09 4.52
C TRP A 345 8.73 11.26 5.82
N TYR A 346 9.58 11.67 6.76
CA TYR A 346 9.72 10.96 8.04
C TYR A 346 8.44 10.98 8.88
N GLN A 347 7.76 12.12 8.92
CA GLN A 347 6.49 12.29 9.65
C GLN A 347 5.42 11.35 9.10
N ILE A 348 5.20 11.40 7.78
CA ILE A 348 4.17 10.61 7.13
C ILE A 348 4.55 9.13 7.11
N ASN A 349 5.83 8.78 6.94
CA ASN A 349 6.27 7.38 6.86
C ASN A 349 6.05 6.67 8.20
N ALA A 350 6.36 7.34 9.32
CA ALA A 350 6.20 6.78 10.66
C ALA A 350 4.74 6.68 11.13
N ALA A 351 3.82 7.41 10.50
CA ALA A 351 2.40 7.45 10.88
C ALA A 351 1.53 6.49 10.05
N ASN A 352 0.48 5.94 10.64
CA ASN A 352 -0.49 5.09 9.95
C ASN A 352 -1.80 5.84 9.62
N GLU A 353 -2.06 6.99 10.25
CA GLU A 353 -3.15 7.92 9.98
C GLU A 353 -2.61 9.35 10.01
N VAL A 354 -3.15 10.24 9.19
CA VAL A 354 -2.66 11.62 9.04
C VAL A 354 -3.78 12.62 9.26
N PHE A 355 -3.58 13.51 10.23
CA PHE A 355 -4.42 14.68 10.46
C PHE A 355 -3.71 15.92 9.98
N VAL A 356 -4.41 16.72 9.19
CA VAL A 356 -3.88 17.94 8.59
C VAL A 356 -4.74 19.12 9.01
N VAL A 357 -4.15 20.22 9.44
CA VAL A 357 -4.86 21.50 9.57
C VAL A 357 -4.35 22.48 8.53
N GLY A 358 -5.21 22.95 7.64
CA GLY A 358 -4.78 23.78 6.53
C GLY A 358 -5.94 24.43 5.76
N ALA A 359 -5.66 24.80 4.52
CA ALA A 359 -6.64 25.37 3.59
C ALA A 359 -6.75 24.47 2.37
N LEU A 360 -7.93 23.87 2.13
CA LEU A 360 -8.18 23.10 0.92
C LEU A 360 -8.42 24.05 -0.26
N GLN A 361 -7.82 23.72 -1.40
CA GLN A 361 -7.94 24.48 -2.65
C GLN A 361 -8.96 23.83 -3.58
N GLU A 362 -9.45 24.57 -4.57
CA GLU A 362 -10.42 24.08 -5.57
C GLU A 362 -9.90 22.87 -6.36
N ASN A 363 -8.59 22.78 -6.58
CA ASN A 363 -7.94 21.65 -7.23
C ASN A 363 -7.76 20.41 -6.31
N GLY A 364 -8.31 20.46 -5.08
CA GLY A 364 -8.28 19.36 -4.12
C GLY A 364 -6.96 19.22 -3.34
N THR A 365 -6.00 20.12 -3.50
CA THR A 365 -4.73 20.11 -2.74
C THR A 365 -4.81 21.02 -1.50
N VAL A 366 -3.95 20.76 -0.50
CA VAL A 366 -3.81 21.65 0.65
C VAL A 366 -2.77 22.74 0.37
N ARG A 367 -3.06 23.99 0.74
CA ARG A 367 -2.19 25.15 0.48
C ARG A 367 -0.88 25.08 1.29
N GLY A 368 0.21 25.55 0.68
CA GLY A 368 1.48 25.81 1.37
C GLY A 368 2.45 24.62 1.45
N GLY A 369 3.35 24.63 2.43
CA GLY A 369 4.29 23.51 2.69
C GLY A 369 3.58 22.27 3.24
N THR A 370 2.50 22.48 3.99
CA THR A 370 1.59 21.45 4.52
C THR A 370 0.99 20.57 3.42
N GLY A 371 0.73 21.17 2.25
CA GLY A 371 0.24 20.49 1.05
C GLY A 371 1.03 19.26 0.68
N TRP A 372 2.34 19.29 0.89
CA TRP A 372 3.18 18.15 0.57
C TRP A 372 2.92 16.95 1.49
N GLY A 373 2.87 17.15 2.81
CA GLY A 373 2.58 16.05 3.73
C GLY A 373 1.19 15.45 3.46
N ALA A 374 0.23 16.29 3.06
CA ALA A 374 -1.09 15.85 2.64
C ALA A 374 -1.05 15.03 1.34
N GLU A 375 -0.36 15.49 0.30
CA GLU A 375 -0.20 14.75 -0.96
C GLU A 375 0.60 13.46 -0.79
N LEU A 376 1.62 13.45 0.06
CA LEU A 376 2.41 12.26 0.34
C LEU A 376 1.56 11.20 1.04
N ALA A 377 0.71 11.62 1.99
CA ALA A 377 -0.26 10.72 2.61
C ALA A 377 -1.29 10.20 1.59
N ARG A 378 -1.79 11.04 0.68
CA ARG A 378 -2.67 10.61 -0.42
C ARG A 378 -1.98 9.64 -1.38
N LEU A 379 -0.72 9.89 -1.71
CA LEU A 379 0.09 9.05 -2.58
C LEU A 379 0.28 7.66 -1.97
N TRP A 380 0.59 7.60 -0.69
CA TRP A 380 0.72 6.35 0.04
C TRP A 380 -0.62 5.82 0.54
N HIS A 381 -1.76 6.33 0.06
CA HIS A 381 -3.09 5.87 0.44
C HIS A 381 -3.33 5.82 1.97
N LYS A 382 -2.61 6.62 2.75
CA LYS A 382 -2.78 6.69 4.20
C LYS A 382 -4.10 7.40 4.50
N PRO A 383 -4.90 6.92 5.47
CA PRO A 383 -6.07 7.63 5.94
C PRO A 383 -5.71 9.08 6.29
N ILE A 384 -6.24 10.02 5.51
CA ILE A 384 -5.97 11.44 5.67
C ILE A 384 -7.27 12.20 5.92
N THR A 385 -7.25 12.99 7.00
CA THR A 385 -8.35 13.87 7.38
C THR A 385 -7.81 15.30 7.53
N VAL A 386 -8.33 16.22 6.72
CA VAL A 386 -7.94 17.63 6.69
C VAL A 386 -9.01 18.47 7.38
N PHE A 387 -8.64 19.26 8.37
CA PHE A 387 -9.46 20.37 8.84
C PHE A 387 -9.19 21.57 7.94
N ASP A 388 -10.19 21.95 7.16
CA ASP A 388 -10.12 23.15 6.33
C ASP A 388 -10.53 24.37 7.15
N GLN A 389 -9.57 25.23 7.45
CA GLN A 389 -9.78 26.43 8.25
C GLN A 389 -10.69 27.46 7.56
N HIS A 390 -10.94 27.36 6.24
CA HIS A 390 -11.85 28.26 5.54
C HIS A 390 -13.31 27.93 5.81
N CYS A 391 -13.69 26.65 5.78
CA CYS A 391 -15.06 26.22 6.02
C CYS A 391 -15.30 25.69 7.45
N GLY A 392 -14.26 25.52 8.26
CA GLY A 392 -14.35 25.09 9.65
C GLY A 392 -14.77 23.62 9.79
N LYS A 393 -14.42 22.77 8.82
CA LYS A 393 -14.89 21.38 8.73
C LYS A 393 -13.75 20.40 8.51
N TRP A 394 -13.93 19.20 9.06
CA TRP A 394 -13.07 18.05 8.77
C TRP A 394 -13.52 17.37 7.47
N MET A 395 -12.57 17.15 6.58
CA MET A 395 -12.74 16.53 5.27
C MET A 395 -11.82 15.31 5.20
N ARG A 396 -12.35 14.14 4.85
CA ARG A 396 -11.58 12.90 4.65
C ARG A 396 -11.49 12.57 3.17
N TRP A 397 -10.32 12.14 2.72
CA TRP A 397 -10.11 11.69 1.35
C TRP A 397 -10.64 10.26 1.17
N ASP A 398 -11.50 10.03 0.17
CA ASP A 398 -12.11 8.72 -0.10
C ASP A 398 -11.48 7.95 -1.28
N SER A 399 -10.27 8.37 -1.72
CA SER A 399 -9.57 8.00 -2.97
C SER A 399 -9.95 8.81 -4.21
N THR A 400 -11.16 9.40 -4.25
CA THR A 400 -11.66 10.17 -5.41
C THR A 400 -11.93 11.64 -5.10
N GLN A 401 -12.45 11.94 -3.91
CA GLN A 401 -12.86 13.26 -3.48
C GLN A 401 -12.75 13.46 -1.96
N TRP A 402 -12.81 14.71 -1.54
CA TRP A 402 -12.92 15.09 -0.13
C TRP A 402 -14.38 15.00 0.33
N ARG A 403 -14.64 14.25 1.40
CA ARG A 403 -15.97 14.18 2.04
C ARG A 403 -15.94 14.70 3.45
N GLU A 404 -16.96 15.46 3.84
CA GLU A 404 -17.12 15.95 5.21
C GLU A 404 -17.26 14.80 6.21
N VAL A 405 -16.56 14.88 7.33
CA VAL A 405 -16.65 13.94 8.46
C VAL A 405 -16.96 14.72 9.74
N LYS A 406 -18.08 14.42 10.39
CA LYS A 406 -18.58 15.22 11.52
C LYS A 406 -17.87 15.01 12.85
N ALA A 407 -17.03 13.98 12.98
CA ALA A 407 -16.37 13.65 14.24
C ALA A 407 -15.19 12.67 14.04
N PRO A 408 -14.08 13.09 13.40
CA PRO A 408 -12.94 12.19 13.23
C PRO A 408 -12.33 11.81 14.59
N VAL A 409 -11.80 10.61 14.74
CA VAL A 409 -11.09 10.20 15.97
C VAL A 409 -9.73 9.65 15.58
N ILE A 410 -8.74 9.81 16.46
CA ILE A 410 -7.45 9.17 16.33
C ILE A 410 -7.69 7.68 16.52
N SER A 411 -7.60 6.95 15.42
CA SER A 411 -7.94 5.53 15.35
C SER A 411 -6.69 4.65 15.41
N ARG A 412 -5.57 5.16 14.89
CA ARG A 412 -4.32 4.40 14.77
C ARG A 412 -3.29 4.81 15.80
N ARG A 413 -2.60 3.83 16.39
CA ARG A 413 -1.58 4.03 17.43
C ARG A 413 -0.49 4.99 17.00
N ALA A 414 0.01 4.86 15.77
CA ALA A 414 0.94 5.82 15.17
C ALA A 414 0.16 6.78 14.26
N PHE A 415 0.18 8.08 14.54
CA PHE A 415 -0.51 9.08 13.72
C PHE A 415 0.35 10.33 13.52
N ALA A 416 0.14 11.02 12.40
CA ALA A 416 0.80 12.28 12.10
C ALA A 416 -0.14 13.46 12.30
N GLY A 417 0.36 14.52 12.91
CA GLY A 417 -0.34 15.79 13.07
C GLY A 417 0.44 16.90 12.38
N ILE A 418 0.07 17.21 11.13
CA ILE A 418 0.75 18.22 10.31
C ILE A 418 -0.16 19.42 10.07
N GLY A 419 0.39 20.57 9.70
CA GLY A 419 -0.49 21.68 9.36
C GLY A 419 0.18 22.99 9.06
N THR A 420 -0.66 24.02 8.96
CA THR A 420 -0.27 25.40 8.69
C THR A 420 0.53 26.01 9.84
N THR A 421 1.45 26.91 9.50
CA THR A 421 2.14 27.76 10.47
C THR A 421 1.29 28.92 10.99
N SER A 422 0.14 29.15 10.36
CA SER A 422 -0.84 30.18 10.68
C SER A 422 -2.14 29.51 11.14
N LEU A 423 -2.08 28.91 12.33
CA LEU A 423 -3.20 28.21 12.97
C LEU A 423 -4.23 29.23 13.48
N THR A 424 -5.51 29.06 13.13
CA THR A 424 -6.60 29.88 13.70
C THR A 424 -7.10 29.31 15.03
N GLU A 425 -7.89 30.09 15.76
CA GLU A 425 -8.49 29.60 17.01
C GLU A 425 -9.44 28.42 16.77
N GLU A 426 -10.19 28.43 15.66
CA GLU A 426 -11.04 27.32 15.24
C GLU A 426 -10.21 26.07 14.90
N GLY A 427 -9.06 26.26 14.24
CA GLY A 427 -8.11 25.17 13.97
C GLY A 427 -7.53 24.57 15.25
N ARG A 428 -7.16 25.41 16.22
CA ARG A 428 -6.71 24.98 17.55
C ARG A 428 -7.81 24.20 18.28
N ALA A 429 -9.02 24.75 18.33
CA ALA A 429 -10.17 24.09 18.94
C ALA A 429 -10.49 22.75 18.28
N ALA A 430 -10.34 22.65 16.96
CA ALA A 430 -10.54 21.39 16.22
C ALA A 430 -9.52 20.31 16.60
N ILE A 431 -8.24 20.67 16.81
CA ILE A 431 -7.20 19.75 17.30
C ILE A 431 -7.52 19.29 18.72
N VAL A 432 -7.83 20.23 19.62
CA VAL A 432 -8.18 19.88 21.02
C VAL A 432 -9.39 18.94 21.06
N ALA A 433 -10.45 19.27 20.32
CA ALA A 433 -11.65 18.44 20.22
C ALA A 433 -11.40 17.06 19.60
N LEU A 434 -10.40 16.93 18.71
CA LEU A 434 -9.97 15.64 18.18
C LEU A 434 -9.36 14.76 19.28
N PHE A 435 -8.45 15.29 20.10
CA PHE A 435 -7.85 14.54 21.20
C PHE A 435 -8.88 14.19 22.28
N GLU A 436 -9.70 15.17 22.69
CA GLU A 436 -10.73 14.97 23.71
C GLU A 436 -11.73 13.88 23.29
N ARG A 437 -12.17 13.90 22.03
CA ARG A 437 -13.05 12.86 21.50
C ARG A 437 -12.39 11.49 21.41
N SER A 438 -11.07 11.44 21.19
CA SER A 438 -10.33 10.19 21.01
C SER A 438 -9.96 9.52 22.33
N PHE A 439 -9.63 10.31 23.35
CA PHE A 439 -9.02 9.83 24.59
C PHE A 439 -9.79 10.23 25.86
N GLY A 440 -10.88 10.99 25.73
CA GLY A 440 -11.65 11.53 26.85
C GLY A 440 -11.15 12.91 27.31
N PRO A 441 -11.72 13.45 28.39
CA PRO A 441 -11.33 14.77 28.91
C PRO A 441 -9.85 14.78 29.29
N ALA A 442 -9.20 15.95 29.12
CA ALA A 442 -7.80 16.09 29.46
C ALA A 442 -7.55 15.74 30.94
N PRO A 443 -6.43 15.07 31.26
CA PRO A 443 -5.97 14.94 32.63
C PRO A 443 -5.89 16.32 33.30
N GLN A 444 -6.37 16.41 34.55
CA GLN A 444 -6.33 17.64 35.35
C GLN A 444 -4.91 17.98 35.81
#